data_AF-A0A9W6IS71-F1
#
_entry.id   AF-A0A9W6IS71-F1
#
_cell.length_a   1.000
_cell.length_b   1.000
_cell.length_c   1.000
_cell.angle_alpha   90.00
_cell.angle_beta   90.00
_cell.angle_gamma   90.00
#
_symmetry.space_group_name_H-M   'P 1'
#
loop_
_entity.id
_entity.type
_entity.pdbx_description
1 polymer ?
#
loop_
_entity_poly.entity_id
_entity_poly.type
_entity_poly.pdbx_seq_one_letter_code
_entity_poly.pdbx_strand_id
1 'polypeptide(L)'
;MRSLDLIPKKRLINIPAKFHAEHEFCFYLHDVMATILKDAVEINAEVISFNVDNQEDAELIESGISIFDYFDKTNRNDLALRLSVTSSTLPLSLICFIFCTKDLKRLRSENLP
;
A
#
# COMPACT_ATOMS: atom_id res chain seq x y z
N MET A 1 -5.66 -26.89 -10.98
CA MET A 1 -5.18 -26.41 -9.67
C MET A 1 -6.35 -26.47 -8.68
N ARG A 2 -6.15 -26.78 -7.40
CA ARG A 2 -7.24 -26.82 -6.39
C ARG A 2 -7.48 -25.42 -5.82
N SER A 3 -8.73 -25.16 -5.43
CA SER A 3 -9.16 -24.01 -4.62
C SER A 3 -8.25 -23.82 -3.40
N LEU A 4 -7.90 -22.58 -3.08
CA LEU A 4 -7.15 -22.17 -1.88
C LEU A 4 -8.08 -21.96 -0.67
N ASP A 5 -9.39 -21.93 -0.89
CA ASP A 5 -10.42 -21.73 0.13
C ASP A 5 -10.26 -20.39 0.89
N LEU A 6 -9.77 -19.35 0.19
CA LEU A 6 -9.55 -18.00 0.75
C LEU A 6 -10.81 -17.13 0.71
N ILE A 7 -11.75 -17.43 -0.20
CA ILE A 7 -13.04 -16.74 -0.31
C ILE A 7 -14.19 -17.74 -0.39
N PRO A 8 -15.45 -17.32 -0.11
CA PRO A 8 -16.58 -18.24 -0.16
C PRO A 8 -16.74 -18.93 -1.52
N LYS A 9 -16.88 -20.25 -1.53
CA LYS A 9 -17.01 -21.08 -2.77
C LYS A 9 -18.14 -20.63 -3.70
N LYS A 10 -19.19 -20.00 -3.14
CA LYS A 10 -20.27 -19.35 -3.92
C LYS A 10 -19.81 -18.19 -4.82
N ARG A 11 -18.57 -17.72 -4.70
CA ARG A 11 -17.97 -16.72 -5.60
C ARG A 11 -17.26 -17.36 -6.80
N LEU A 12 -17.01 -18.68 -6.73
CA LEU A 12 -16.26 -19.43 -7.74
C LEU A 12 -17.16 -20.18 -8.76
N ILE A 13 -18.48 -20.17 -8.55
CA ILE A 13 -19.48 -20.90 -9.37
C ILE A 13 -19.33 -20.61 -10.87
N ASN A 14 -19.03 -19.35 -11.22
CA ASN A 14 -18.89 -18.93 -12.62
C ASN A 14 -17.45 -18.91 -13.11
N ILE A 15 -16.49 -19.31 -12.28
CA ILE A 15 -15.06 -19.32 -12.61
C ILE A 15 -14.67 -20.75 -12.99
N PRO A 16 -13.95 -20.99 -14.10
CA PRO A 16 -13.41 -22.30 -14.40
C PRO A 16 -12.47 -22.79 -13.30
N ALA A 17 -12.55 -24.07 -12.92
CA ALA A 17 -11.77 -24.67 -11.83
C ALA A 17 -10.25 -24.46 -11.95
N LYS A 18 -9.74 -24.38 -13.18
CA LYS A 18 -8.32 -24.11 -13.45
C LYS A 18 -7.84 -22.71 -13.02
N PHE A 19 -8.76 -21.78 -12.77
CA PHE A 19 -8.48 -20.39 -12.37
C PHE A 19 -8.96 -20.07 -10.94
N HIS A 20 -9.43 -21.07 -10.20
CA HIS A 20 -9.97 -20.84 -8.84
C HIS A 20 -8.90 -20.25 -7.93
N ALA A 21 -7.75 -20.91 -7.83
CA ALA A 21 -6.66 -20.48 -6.94
C ALA A 21 -6.22 -19.03 -7.21
N GLU A 22 -6.03 -18.68 -8.48
CA GLU A 22 -5.60 -17.35 -8.90
C GLU A 22 -6.66 -16.29 -8.59
N HIS A 23 -7.93 -16.60 -8.85
CA HIS A 23 -9.04 -15.70 -8.55
C HIS A 23 -9.16 -15.45 -7.05
N GLU A 24 -9.09 -16.51 -6.25
CA GLU A 24 -9.14 -16.43 -4.79
C GLU A 24 -7.98 -15.60 -4.23
N PHE A 25 -6.76 -15.86 -4.70
CA PHE A 25 -5.57 -15.14 -4.25
C PHE A 25 -5.67 -13.64 -4.53
N CYS A 26 -6.20 -13.25 -5.69
CA CYS A 26 -6.31 -11.85 -6.05
C CYS A 26 -7.38 -11.11 -5.27
N PHE A 27 -8.51 -11.77 -4.99
CA PHE A 27 -9.53 -11.20 -4.11
C PHE A 27 -9.04 -11.10 -2.67
N TYR A 28 -8.37 -12.13 -2.16
CA TYR A 28 -7.74 -12.10 -0.84
C TYR A 28 -6.74 -10.94 -0.73
N LEU A 29 -5.85 -10.80 -1.71
CA LEU A 29 -4.86 -9.71 -1.71
C LEU A 29 -5.53 -8.34 -1.76
N HIS A 30 -6.57 -8.18 -2.58
CA HIS A 30 -7.37 -6.96 -2.64
C HIS A 30 -7.98 -6.62 -1.27
N ASP A 31 -8.60 -7.59 -0.60
CA ASP A 31 -9.27 -7.38 0.69
C ASP A 31 -8.26 -7.07 1.80
N VAL A 32 -7.08 -7.70 1.77
CA VAL A 32 -5.96 -7.37 2.67
C VAL A 32 -5.47 -5.94 2.44
N MET A 33 -5.27 -5.52 1.19
CA MET A 33 -4.87 -4.14 0.87
C MET A 33 -5.91 -3.11 1.29
N ALA A 34 -7.19 -3.41 1.05
CA ALA A 34 -8.29 -2.55 1.48
C ALA A 34 -8.34 -2.42 3.01
N THR A 35 -8.06 -3.50 3.74
CA THR A 35 -8.00 -3.50 5.21
C THR A 35 -6.83 -2.65 5.71
N ILE A 36 -5.62 -2.86 5.18
CA ILE A 36 -4.44 -2.05 5.54
C ILE A 36 -4.70 -0.56 5.27
N LEU A 37 -5.34 -0.24 4.14
CA LEU A 37 -5.67 1.14 3.80
C LEU A 37 -6.70 1.74 4.76
N LYS A 38 -7.75 0.99 5.07
CA LYS A 38 -8.77 1.40 6.05
C LYS A 38 -8.14 1.68 7.41
N ASP A 39 -7.32 0.74 7.90
CA ASP A 39 -6.64 0.85 9.19
C ASP A 39 -5.68 2.05 9.21
N ALA A 40 -4.95 2.29 8.11
CA ALA A 40 -4.08 3.45 7.95
C ALA A 40 -4.86 4.78 8.05
N VAL A 41 -6.03 4.86 7.40
CA VAL A 41 -6.91 6.05 7.48
C VAL A 41 -7.49 6.21 8.89
N GLU A 42 -7.91 5.13 9.53
CA GLU A 42 -8.49 5.18 10.89
C GLU A 42 -7.50 5.69 11.95
N ILE A 43 -6.21 5.40 11.77
CA ILE A 43 -5.14 5.91 12.64
C ILE A 43 -4.54 7.24 12.17
N ASN A 44 -5.08 7.87 11.12
CA ASN A 44 -4.53 9.05 10.44
C ASN A 44 -3.03 8.88 10.10
N ALA A 45 -2.64 7.72 9.59
CA ALA A 45 -1.24 7.42 9.24
C ALA A 45 -0.69 8.38 8.16
N GLU A 46 -1.57 9.03 7.39
CA GLU A 46 -1.27 10.07 6.42
C GLU A 46 -0.89 11.43 7.03
N VAL A 47 -1.23 11.66 8.31
CA VAL A 47 -0.96 12.93 9.00
C VAL A 47 0.21 12.76 9.95
N ILE A 48 1.32 13.43 9.65
CA ILE A 48 2.46 13.53 10.57
C ILE A 48 2.42 14.90 11.22
N SER A 49 2.08 14.91 12.51
CA SER A 49 2.14 16.09 13.36
C SER A 49 3.46 16.10 14.12
N PHE A 50 4.11 17.27 14.17
CA PHE A 50 5.30 17.50 14.97
C PHE A 50 5.26 18.90 15.58
N ASN A 51 5.96 19.10 16.69
CA ASN A 51 6.05 20.39 17.34
C ASN A 51 7.25 21.17 16.79
N VAL A 52 7.06 22.49 16.68
CA VAL A 52 8.14 23.45 16.45
C VAL A 52 8.63 23.84 17.84
N ASP A 53 9.80 23.33 18.23
CA ASP A 53 10.25 23.38 19.62
C ASP A 53 11.01 24.68 19.93
N ASN A 54 11.55 25.36 18.91
CA ASN A 54 12.37 26.55 19.06
C ASN A 54 12.28 27.49 17.85
N GLN A 55 12.94 28.65 17.96
CA GLN A 55 12.95 29.65 16.90
C GLN A 55 13.77 29.22 15.67
N GLU A 56 14.80 28.40 15.85
CA GLU A 56 15.61 27.84 14.75
C GLU A 56 14.77 26.91 13.86
N ASP A 57 13.88 26.11 14.44
CA ASP A 57 12.91 25.29 13.71
C ASP A 57 11.98 26.17 12.85
N ALA A 58 11.49 27.28 13.41
CA ALA A 58 10.63 28.20 12.69
C ALA A 58 11.36 28.85 11.51
N GLU A 59 12.60 29.31 11.73
CA GLU A 59 13.44 29.90 10.68
C GLU A 59 13.75 28.89 9.56
N LEU A 60 14.03 27.63 9.91
CA LEU A 60 14.24 26.57 8.93
C LEU A 60 12.99 26.31 8.09
N ILE A 61 11.81 26.23 8.71
CA ILE A 61 10.54 26.03 7.98
C ILE A 61 10.25 27.24 7.08
N GLU A 62 10.41 28.45 7.58
CA GLU A 62 10.20 29.70 6.82
C GLU A 62 11.17 29.84 5.64
N SER A 63 12.36 29.27 5.72
CA SER A 63 13.33 29.25 4.62
C SER A 63 12.88 28.43 3.41
N GLY A 64 11.80 27.64 3.53
CA GLY A 64 11.29 26.77 2.48
C GLY A 64 12.11 25.49 2.30
N ILE A 65 12.82 25.05 3.34
CA ILE A 65 13.54 23.77 3.34
C ILE A 65 12.58 22.61 3.03
N SER A 66 13.07 21.59 2.32
CA SER A 66 12.34 20.33 2.16
C SER A 66 12.05 19.72 3.53
N ILE A 67 10.85 19.17 3.73
CA ILE A 67 10.46 18.56 5.00
C ILE A 67 11.35 17.35 5.38
N PHE A 68 11.89 16.64 4.38
CA PHE A 68 12.84 15.54 4.64
C PHE A 68 14.17 16.07 5.16
N ASP A 69 14.71 17.13 4.55
CA ASP A 69 15.95 17.76 4.97
C ASP A 69 15.80 18.46 6.32
N TYR A 70 14.59 18.97 6.61
CA TYR A 70 14.24 19.51 7.92
C TYR A 70 14.31 18.44 9.02
N PHE A 71 13.69 17.27 8.80
CA PHE A 71 13.73 16.19 9.78
C PHE A 71 15.13 15.61 9.97
N ASP A 72 15.94 15.55 8.91
CA ASP A 72 17.35 15.15 9.00
C ASP A 72 18.15 16.16 9.84
N LYS A 73 18.04 17.47 9.53
CA LYS A 73 18.74 18.55 10.27
C LYS A 73 18.31 18.68 11.73
N THR A 74 17.05 18.41 12.04
CA THR A 74 16.50 18.48 13.41
C THR A 74 16.65 17.16 14.17
N ASN A 75 17.31 16.17 13.58
CA ASN A 75 17.55 14.84 14.16
C ASN A 75 16.25 14.06 14.48
N ARG A 76 15.17 14.36 13.75
CA ARG A 76 13.84 13.74 13.86
C ARG A 76 13.66 12.62 12.80
N ASN A 77 14.64 11.72 12.75
CA ASN A 77 14.73 10.66 11.74
C ASN A 77 13.57 9.66 11.79
N ASP A 78 12.93 9.49 12.95
CA ASP A 78 11.74 8.68 13.11
C ASP A 78 10.55 9.27 12.32
N LEU A 79 10.41 10.61 12.30
CA LEU A 79 9.39 11.30 11.52
C LEU A 79 9.71 11.25 10.03
N ALA A 80 10.97 11.39 9.64
CA ALA A 80 11.40 11.21 8.25
C ALA A 80 11.10 9.79 7.73
N LEU A 81 11.34 8.77 8.56
CA LEU A 81 11.03 7.37 8.25
C LEU A 81 9.52 7.16 8.14
N ARG A 82 8.73 7.67 9.08
CA ARG A 82 7.26 7.61 9.02
C ARG A 82 6.73 8.30 7.77
N LEU A 83 7.25 9.48 7.42
CA LEU A 83 6.85 10.22 6.22
C LEU A 83 7.19 9.42 4.95
N SER A 84 8.34 8.77 4.92
CA SER A 84 8.77 7.93 3.80
C SER A 84 7.87 6.69 3.64
N VAL A 85 7.51 6.03 4.74
CA VAL A 85 6.63 4.86 4.72
C VAL A 85 5.21 5.25 4.32
N THR A 86 4.68 6.32 4.90
CA THR A 86 3.33 6.84 4.60
C THR A 86 3.21 7.30 3.15
N SER A 87 4.19 8.05 2.64
CA SER A 87 4.20 8.51 1.24
C SER A 87 4.35 7.37 0.23
N SER A 88 4.88 6.22 0.64
CA SER A 88 5.09 5.06 -0.23
C SER A 88 4.04 3.95 -0.09
N THR A 89 3.32 3.85 1.03
CA THR A 89 2.34 2.78 1.30
C THR A 89 1.16 2.79 0.33
N LEU A 90 0.58 3.97 0.10
CA LEU A 90 -0.51 4.16 -0.86
C LEU A 90 -0.07 3.78 -2.30
N PRO A 91 1.03 4.32 -2.84
CA PRO A 91 1.56 3.91 -4.14
C PRO A 91 1.92 2.42 -4.24
N LEU A 92 2.55 1.83 -3.21
CA LEU A 92 2.93 0.41 -3.24
C LEU A 92 1.70 -0.50 -3.30
N SER A 93 0.64 -0.19 -2.54
CA SER A 93 -0.60 -0.97 -2.59
C SER A 93 -1.23 -0.95 -4.00
N LEU A 94 -1.20 0.21 -4.66
CA LEU A 94 -1.69 0.35 -6.03
C LEU A 94 -0.80 -0.39 -7.05
N ILE A 95 0.53 -0.33 -6.88
CA ILE A 95 1.49 -1.04 -7.74
C ILE A 95 1.33 -2.55 -7.59
N CYS A 96 1.23 -3.07 -6.37
CA CYS A 96 0.98 -4.50 -6.12
C CYS A 96 -0.32 -4.96 -6.77
N PHE A 97 -1.40 -4.17 -6.67
CA PHE A 97 -2.66 -4.47 -7.35
C PHE A 97 -2.51 -4.49 -8.89
N ILE A 98 -1.82 -3.51 -9.47
CA ILE A 98 -1.55 -3.46 -10.92
C ILE A 98 -0.67 -4.62 -11.37
N PHE A 99 0.35 -4.99 -10.59
CA PHE A 99 1.26 -6.08 -10.94
C PHE A 99 0.55 -7.44 -10.90
N CYS A 100 -0.20 -7.72 -9.83
CA CYS A 100 -0.99 -8.94 -9.74
C CYS A 100 -2.02 -9.04 -10.87
N THR A 101 -2.69 -7.95 -11.23
CA THR A 101 -3.64 -7.96 -12.35
C THR A 101 -2.99 -8.10 -13.72
N LYS A 102 -1.77 -7.58 -13.92
CA LYS A 102 -1.00 -7.76 -15.16
C LYS A 102 -0.43 -9.17 -15.32
N ASP A 103 0.17 -9.73 -14.27
CA ASP A 103 0.70 -11.10 -14.32
C ASP A 103 -0.41 -12.13 -14.49
N LEU A 104 -1.59 -11.92 -13.89
CA LEU A 104 -2.78 -12.70 -14.19
C LEU A 104 -3.18 -12.64 -15.67
N LYS A 105 -3.14 -11.46 -16.29
CA LYS A 105 -3.45 -11.31 -17.72
C LYS A 105 -2.41 -12.01 -18.59
N ARG A 106 -1.13 -11.98 -18.21
CA ARG A 106 -0.04 -12.68 -18.91
C ARG A 106 -0.18 -14.21 -18.81
N LEU A 107 -0.44 -14.72 -17.61
CA LEU A 107 -0.71 -16.15 -17.38
C LEU A 107 -1.96 -16.63 -18.14
N ARG A 108 -2.94 -15.74 -18.35
CA ARG A 108 -4.13 -16.01 -19.17
C ARG A 108 -3.83 -16.04 -20.67
N SER A 109 -2.91 -15.20 -21.17
CA SER A 109 -2.49 -15.23 -22.58
C SER A 109 -1.59 -16.42 -22.93
N GLU A 110 -0.81 -16.92 -21.96
CA GLU A 110 0.07 -18.09 -22.14
C GLU A 110 -0.67 -19.44 -22.03
N ASN A 111 -1.92 -19.44 -21.54
CA ASN A 111 -2.75 -20.66 -21.33
C ASN A 111 -4.06 -20.66 -22.14
N LEU A 112 -4.15 -19.82 -23.18
CA LEU A 112 -5.15 -19.96 -24.24
C LEU A 112 -4.59 -20.90 -25.31
N PRO A 113 -5.37 -21.89 -25.79
CA PRO A 113 -4.97 -22.71 -26.94
C PRO A 113 -4.78 -21.86 -28.20
#